data_AF-A0A3C2EE22-F1
#
_entry.id   AF-A0A3C2EE22-F1
#
_cell.length_a   1.000
_cell.length_b   1.000
_cell.length_c   1.000
_cell.angle_alpha   90.00
_cell.angle_beta   90.00
_cell.angle_gamma   90.00
#
_symmetry.space_group_name_H-M   'P 1'
#
loop_
_entity.id
_entity.type
_entity.pdbx_description
1 polymer ?
#
loop_
_entity_poly.entity_id
_entity_poly.type
_entity_poly.pdbx_seq_one_letter_code
_entity_poly.pdbx_strand_id
1 'polypeptide(L)'
;MSKDEQANELLAGTWKASSIKDKDNFEFMGGTVTKNSMYFRQDSGNLGYMDWDISTSLVNVTFEGNYQVRDDGTRLLFGEDYEFILDVEKKELNITLLENTGNITFIAERQ
;
A
#
# COMPACT_ATOMS: atom_id res chain seq x y z
N MET A 1 15.36 -12.81 12.20
CA MET A 1 14.31 -12.01 11.54
C MET A 1 14.79 -11.67 10.14
N SER A 2 14.05 -12.07 9.10
CA SER A 2 14.41 -11.74 7.71
C SER A 2 14.13 -10.26 7.39
N LYS A 3 14.63 -9.74 6.26
CA LYS A 3 14.27 -8.39 5.81
C LYS A 3 12.78 -8.28 5.48
N ASP A 4 12.21 -9.32 4.87
CA ASP A 4 10.77 -9.37 4.58
C ASP A 4 9.92 -9.31 5.86
N GLU A 5 10.35 -10.00 6.92
CA GLU A 5 9.67 -9.98 8.22
C GLU A 5 9.80 -8.60 8.89
N GLN A 6 10.96 -7.95 8.81
CA GLN A 6 11.16 -6.58 9.30
C GLN A 6 10.28 -5.57 8.56
N ALA A 7 10.22 -5.66 7.23
CA ALA A 7 9.36 -4.80 6.41
C ALA A 7 7.87 -5.03 6.73
N ASN A 8 7.46 -6.28 6.96
CA ASN A 8 6.09 -6.60 7.37
C ASN A 8 5.75 -6.01 8.75
N GLU A 9 6.67 -6.10 9.72
CA GLU A 9 6.52 -5.47 11.04
C GLU A 9 6.43 -3.93 10.91
N LEU A 10 7.28 -3.33 10.07
CA LEU A 10 7.21 -1.90 9.78
C LEU A 10 5.90 -1.51 9.10
N LEU A 11 5.34 -2.34 8.24
CA LEU A 11 4.07 -2.07 7.55
C LEU A 11 2.85 -2.21 8.48
N ALA A 12 2.91 -3.09 9.49
CA ALA A 12 1.76 -3.45 10.32
C ALA A 12 1.15 -2.28 11.12
N GLY A 13 -0.05 -1.84 10.76
CA GLY A 13 -0.76 -0.78 11.44
C GLY A 13 -1.75 -0.07 10.52
N THR A 14 -2.25 1.07 10.99
CA THR A 14 -3.16 1.90 10.18
C THR A 14 -2.38 3.05 9.56
N TRP A 15 -2.61 3.24 8.26
CA TRP A 15 -2.05 4.32 7.46
C TRP A 15 -3.19 5.11 6.83
N LYS A 16 -2.93 6.40 6.60
CA LYS A 16 -3.84 7.32 5.94
C LYS A 16 -3.14 7.85 4.71
N ALA A 17 -3.72 7.68 3.53
CA ALA A 17 -3.14 8.24 2.32
C ALA A 17 -3.10 9.77 2.41
N SER A 18 -1.94 10.34 2.13
CA SER A 18 -1.71 11.76 1.99
C SER A 18 -1.63 12.18 0.52
N SER A 19 -1.36 11.25 -0.41
CA SER A 19 -1.35 11.51 -1.85
C SER A 19 -1.59 10.24 -2.68
N ILE A 20 -2.12 10.42 -3.90
CA ILE A 20 -2.25 9.36 -4.93
C ILE A 20 -1.80 9.96 -6.25
N LYS A 21 -0.85 9.30 -6.92
CA LYS A 21 -0.22 9.78 -8.16
C LYS A 21 -0.23 8.70 -9.23
N ASP A 22 -0.36 9.09 -10.50
CA ASP A 22 -0.08 8.18 -11.61
C ASP A 22 1.41 8.18 -11.98
N LYS A 23 1.73 7.41 -13.02
CA LYS A 23 3.06 7.34 -13.64
C LYS A 23 3.63 8.69 -14.10
N ASP A 24 2.78 9.67 -14.40
CA ASP A 24 3.16 11.00 -14.87
C ASP A 24 3.23 12.01 -13.70
N ASN A 25 3.10 11.53 -12.45
CA ASN A 25 3.05 12.29 -11.21
C ASN A 25 1.84 13.25 -11.10
N PHE A 26 0.77 12.99 -11.85
CA PHE A 26 -0.47 13.73 -11.70
C PHE A 26 -1.19 13.30 -10.41
N GLU A 27 -1.52 14.26 -9.56
CA GLU A 27 -2.11 13.98 -8.24
C GLU A 27 -3.64 13.92 -8.28
N PHE A 28 -4.20 12.80 -7.84
CA PHE A 28 -5.64 12.53 -7.85
C PHE A 28 -6.35 12.90 -6.54
N MET A 29 -5.60 13.20 -5.49
CA MET A 29 -6.13 13.52 -4.16
C MET A 29 -6.59 14.98 -4.03
N GLY A 30 -7.35 15.45 -5.01
CA GLY A 30 -8.12 16.69 -4.94
C GLY A 30 -9.60 16.40 -4.69
N GLY A 31 -10.24 17.14 -3.77
CA GLY A 31 -11.69 17.05 -3.50
C GLY A 31 -12.07 16.31 -2.21
N THR A 32 -13.36 16.00 -2.05
CA THR A 32 -13.87 15.33 -0.85
C THR A 32 -13.43 13.86 -0.84
N VAL A 33 -12.55 13.52 0.09
CA VAL A 33 -12.15 12.13 0.34
C VAL A 33 -13.16 11.50 1.30
N THR A 34 -13.90 10.48 0.85
CA THR A 34 -14.95 9.83 1.65
C THR A 34 -14.42 8.66 2.46
N LYS A 35 -13.34 8.01 1.98
CA LYS A 35 -12.62 6.95 2.67
C LYS A 35 -11.13 7.05 2.39
N ASN A 36 -10.31 6.85 3.42
CA ASN A 36 -8.87 7.08 3.36
C ASN A 36 -8.10 6.31 4.43
N SER A 37 -8.22 4.99 4.40
CA SER A 37 -7.51 4.14 5.37
C SER A 37 -6.93 2.92 4.67
N MET A 38 -5.68 2.61 5.05
CA MET A 38 -5.04 1.33 4.79
C MET A 38 -4.75 0.69 6.13
N TYR A 39 -5.19 -0.53 6.34
CA TYR A 39 -4.91 -1.31 7.53
C TYR A 39 -4.10 -2.54 7.13
N PHE A 40 -2.95 -2.73 7.78
CA PHE A 40 -2.11 -3.91 7.61
C PHE A 40 -1.98 -4.63 8.95
N ARG A 41 -2.26 -5.93 8.96
CA ARG A 41 -2.00 -6.81 10.10
C ARG A 41 -0.97 -7.84 9.71
N GLN A 42 0.13 -7.88 10.45
CA GLN A 42 1.08 -8.98 10.34
C GLN A 42 0.47 -10.24 10.96
N ASP A 43 0.40 -11.32 10.18
CA ASP A 43 -0.12 -12.60 10.64
C ASP A 43 1.04 -13.54 11.06
N SER A 44 2.04 -13.72 10.19
CA SER A 44 3.21 -14.57 10.48
C SER A 44 4.37 -14.29 9.53
N GLY A 45 5.57 -14.01 10.07
CA GLY A 45 6.77 -13.80 9.27
C GLY A 45 6.57 -12.70 8.22
N ASN A 46 6.67 -13.05 6.93
CA ASN A 46 6.42 -12.15 5.80
C ASN A 46 4.98 -12.16 5.27
N LEU A 47 4.04 -12.83 5.95
CA LEU A 47 2.63 -12.88 5.57
C LEU A 47 1.79 -11.94 6.45
N GLY A 48 0.74 -11.39 5.87
CA GLY A 48 -0.21 -10.56 6.59
C GLY A 48 -1.53 -10.41 5.86
N TYR A 49 -2.40 -9.58 6.42
CA TYR A 49 -3.70 -9.21 5.89
C TYR A 49 -3.75 -7.70 5.65
N MET A 50 -4.19 -7.27 4.47
CA MET A 50 -4.49 -5.88 4.19
C MET A 50 -6.00 -5.66 4.03
N ASP A 51 -6.46 -4.52 4.52
CA ASP A 51 -7.75 -3.94 4.18
C ASP A 51 -7.51 -2.48 3.81
N TRP A 52 -7.72 -2.18 2.55
CA TRP A 52 -7.48 -0.89 1.95
C TRP A 52 -8.76 -0.41 1.30
N ASP A 53 -9.23 0.76 1.75
CA ASP A 53 -10.37 1.44 1.17
C ASP A 53 -10.08 2.94 1.00
N ILE A 54 -9.80 3.35 -0.24
CA ILE A 54 -9.64 4.75 -0.63
C ILE A 54 -10.69 5.11 -1.68
N SER A 55 -11.44 6.16 -1.40
CA SER A 55 -12.44 6.68 -2.31
C SER A 55 -12.35 8.20 -2.41
N THR A 56 -12.09 8.67 -3.63
CA THR A 56 -12.16 10.07 -4.06
C THR A 56 -13.16 10.22 -5.21
N SER A 57 -13.39 11.43 -5.69
CA SER A 57 -14.23 11.65 -6.88
C SER A 57 -13.61 11.13 -8.18
N LEU A 58 -12.30 10.83 -8.20
CA LEU A 58 -11.55 10.44 -9.40
C LEU A 58 -11.01 9.01 -9.32
N VAL A 59 -10.81 8.48 -8.13
CA VAL A 59 -10.16 7.20 -7.88
C VAL A 59 -10.96 6.44 -6.82
N ASN A 60 -11.23 5.16 -7.09
CA ASN A 60 -11.77 4.23 -6.11
C ASN A 60 -10.90 2.99 -6.08
N VAL A 61 -10.26 2.73 -4.94
CA VAL A 61 -9.28 1.65 -4.77
C VAL A 61 -9.68 0.88 -3.53
N THR A 62 -9.96 -0.41 -3.73
CA THR A 62 -10.35 -1.31 -2.65
C THR A 62 -9.58 -2.62 -2.79
N PHE A 63 -8.84 -2.99 -1.75
CA PHE A 63 -8.14 -4.27 -1.66
C PHE A 63 -8.39 -4.88 -0.28
N GLU A 64 -8.88 -6.10 -0.23
CA GLU A 64 -9.14 -6.82 1.03
C GLU A 64 -8.66 -8.27 0.90
N GLY A 65 -7.71 -8.68 1.74
CA GLY A 65 -7.19 -10.05 1.71
C GLY A 65 -5.75 -10.21 2.18
N ASN A 66 -5.23 -11.42 1.97
CA ASN A 66 -3.88 -11.78 2.39
C ASN A 66 -2.81 -11.24 1.44
N TYR A 67 -1.68 -10.82 2.02
CA TYR A 67 -0.49 -10.43 1.28
C TYR A 67 0.75 -11.17 1.73
N GLN A 68 1.80 -11.09 0.91
CA GLN A 68 3.14 -11.53 1.24
C GLN A 68 4.19 -10.47 0.87
N VAL A 69 5.06 -10.14 1.82
CA VAL A 69 6.25 -9.32 1.57
C VAL A 69 7.37 -10.21 1.01
N ARG A 70 8.06 -9.75 -0.04
CA ARG A 70 9.15 -10.46 -0.70
C ARG A 70 10.26 -9.49 -1.13
N ASP A 71 11.29 -10.06 -1.76
CA ASP A 71 12.40 -9.34 -2.38
C ASP A 71 13.06 -8.35 -1.40
N ASP A 72 13.52 -8.90 -0.27
CA ASP A 72 14.23 -8.15 0.76
C ASP A 72 13.41 -6.99 1.35
N GLY A 73 12.09 -7.14 1.41
CA GLY A 73 11.17 -6.14 1.94
C GLY A 73 10.71 -5.07 0.95
N THR A 74 11.04 -5.20 -0.34
CA THR A 74 10.75 -4.17 -1.36
C THR A 74 9.52 -4.48 -2.21
N ARG A 75 8.94 -5.68 -2.08
CA ARG A 75 7.73 -6.09 -2.80
C ARG A 75 6.64 -6.55 -1.87
N LEU A 76 5.40 -6.21 -2.22
CA LEU A 76 4.20 -6.77 -1.63
C LEU A 76 3.40 -7.47 -2.73
N LEU A 77 3.11 -8.75 -2.55
CA LEU A 77 2.20 -9.52 -3.40
C LEU A 77 0.84 -9.63 -2.73
N PHE A 78 -0.22 -9.34 -3.48
CA PHE A 78 -1.60 -9.44 -3.04
C PHE A 78 -2.40 -10.26 -4.04
N GLY A 79 -2.92 -11.41 -3.60
CA GLY A 79 -3.50 -12.39 -4.52
C GLY A 79 -2.50 -12.90 -5.56
N GLU A 80 -3.00 -13.34 -6.71
CA GLU A 80 -2.17 -13.83 -7.84
C GLU A 80 -1.87 -12.73 -8.88
N ASP A 81 -2.61 -11.62 -8.84
CA ASP A 81 -2.65 -10.63 -9.92
C ASP A 81 -1.98 -9.30 -9.59
N TYR A 82 -1.72 -9.02 -8.31
CA TYR A 82 -1.25 -7.70 -7.88
C TYR A 82 0.10 -7.76 -7.19
N GLU A 83 1.04 -6.98 -7.73
CA GLU A 83 2.35 -6.74 -7.14
C GLU A 83 2.55 -5.25 -6.92
N PHE A 84 3.08 -4.91 -5.75
CA PHE A 84 3.40 -3.55 -5.37
C PHE A 84 4.89 -3.40 -5.07
N ILE A 85 5.48 -2.27 -5.49
CA ILE A 85 6.74 -1.80 -4.92
C ILE A 85 6.43 -1.17 -3.57
N LEU A 86 7.18 -1.58 -2.55
CA LEU A 86 7.07 -1.10 -1.18
C LEU A 86 8.31 -0.30 -0.81
N ASP A 87 8.09 0.91 -0.28
CA ASP A 87 9.08 1.69 0.45
C ASP A 87 8.43 2.22 1.74
N VAL A 88 8.85 1.68 2.88
CA VAL A 88 8.25 1.99 4.19
C VAL A 88 9.31 2.53 5.14
N GLU A 89 9.21 3.83 5.42
CA GLU A 89 10.08 4.56 6.32
C GLU A 89 9.32 5.00 7.57
N LYS A 90 9.22 4.14 8.60
CA LYS A 90 8.61 4.38 9.93
C LYS A 90 7.22 5.06 9.93
N LYS A 91 7.14 6.34 9.57
CA LYS A 91 5.95 7.18 9.49
C LYS A 91 5.41 7.40 8.08
N GLU A 92 6.19 7.13 7.03
CA GLU A 92 5.77 7.27 5.64
C GLU A 92 5.79 5.91 4.94
N LEU A 93 4.77 5.68 4.11
CA LEU A 93 4.62 4.52 3.25
C LEU A 93 4.42 5.01 1.82
N ASN A 94 5.31 4.61 0.93
CA ASN A 94 5.17 4.75 -0.50
C ASN A 94 4.90 3.35 -1.08
N ILE A 95 3.70 3.14 -1.62
CA ILE A 95 3.32 1.87 -2.23
C ILE A 95 2.90 2.11 -3.68
N THR A 96 3.56 1.45 -4.62
CA THR A 96 3.29 1.61 -6.05
C THR A 96 2.76 0.32 -6.62
N LEU A 97 1.50 0.34 -7.07
CA LEU A 97 0.91 -0.76 -7.80
C LEU A 97 1.56 -0.87 -9.19
N LEU A 98 2.02 -2.06 -9.53
CA LEU A 98 2.49 -2.37 -10.88
C LEU A 98 1.32 -2.84 -11.74
N GLU A 99 0.90 -2.02 -12.70
CA GLU A 99 -0.07 -2.43 -13.71
C GLU A 99 0.53 -2.35 -15.12
N ASN A 100 0.10 -3.25 -16.00
CA ASN A 100 0.47 -3.22 -17.43
C ASN A 100 -0.01 -1.94 -18.14
N THR A 101 -0.96 -1.22 -17.56
CA THR A 101 -1.59 0.00 -18.09
C THR A 101 -0.98 1.31 -17.55
N GLY A 102 -0.14 1.22 -16.51
CA GLY A 102 0.51 2.37 -15.88
C GLY A 102 0.50 2.25 -14.35
N ASN A 103 1.62 2.58 -13.72
CA ASN A 103 1.77 2.47 -12.27
C ASN A 103 0.96 3.56 -11.54
N ILE A 104 0.38 3.20 -10.39
CA ILE A 104 -0.26 4.13 -9.46
C ILE A 104 0.50 4.07 -8.13
N THR A 105 0.94 5.23 -7.64
CA THR A 105 1.66 5.36 -6.37
C THR A 105 0.77 6.01 -5.32
N PHE A 106 0.73 5.41 -4.14
CA PHE A 106 0.04 5.91 -2.98
C PHE A 106 1.06 6.26 -1.92
N ILE A 107 0.95 7.47 -1.38
CA ILE A 107 1.77 7.97 -0.29
C ILE A 107 0.87 8.04 0.93
N ALA A 108 1.30 7.44 2.04
CA ALA A 108 0.51 7.37 3.25
C ALA A 108 1.34 7.65 4.50
N GLU A 109 0.69 8.23 5.48
CA GLU A 109 1.25 8.53 6.79
C GLU A 109 0.66 7.61 7.84
N ARG A 110 1.48 7.21 8.81
CA ARG A 110 1.01 6.37 9.91
C ARG A 110 0.10 7.15 10.86
N GLN A 111 -0.99 6.51 11.30
CA GLN A 111 -1.93 7.07 12.28
C GLN A 111 -1.50 6.85 13.73
#